data_AF-A0A9D0ZNL1-F1
#
_entry.id   AF-A0A9D0ZNL1-F1
#
_cell.length_a   1.000
_cell.length_b   1.000
_cell.length_c   1.000
_cell.angle_alpha   90.00
_cell.angle_beta   90.00
_cell.angle_gamma   90.00
#
_symmetry.space_group_name_H-M   'P 1'
#
loop_
_entity.id
_entity.type
_entity.pdbx_description
1 polymer ?
#
loop_
_entity_poly.entity_id
_entity_poly.type
_entity_poly.pdbx_seq_one_letter_code
_entity_poly.pdbx_strand_id
1 'polypeptide(L)'
;MHFFYDALSRPAMVNFNGAIYSYIHNLQGGIVGIIDSDGELAVGYKYDAWGKPVNVRTLTTAYETLAGMNPFRDRGYVYDEEMGLYYLNERYYMAETKRLSMPARSFAP
;
A
#
# COMPACT_ATOMS: atom_id res chain seq x y z
N MET A 1 -13.91 -5.24 -2.00
CA MET A 1 -13.21 -4.99 -0.72
C MET A 1 -13.87 -3.82 -0.03
N HIS A 2 -13.96 -3.85 1.30
CA HIS A 2 -14.44 -2.71 2.10
C HIS A 2 -13.39 -2.35 3.14
N PHE A 3 -13.02 -1.07 3.25
CA PHE A 3 -11.94 -0.61 4.12
C PHE A 3 -12.49 0.14 5.33
N PHE A 4 -11.88 -0.11 6.49
CA PHE A 4 -12.17 0.58 7.74
C PHE A 4 -10.95 1.39 8.15
N TYR A 5 -11.19 2.57 8.71
CA TYR A 5 -10.13 3.53 9.04
C TYR A 5 -10.10 3.82 10.53
N ASP A 6 -8.90 4.10 11.05
CA ASP A 6 -8.73 4.56 12.43
C ASP A 6 -9.10 6.05 12.59
N ALA A 7 -9.01 6.56 13.82
CA ALA A 7 -9.30 7.96 14.14
C ALA A 7 -8.36 8.96 13.43
N LEU A 8 -7.25 8.50 12.86
CA LEU A 8 -6.29 9.29 12.08
C LEU A 8 -6.51 9.12 10.56
N SER A 9 -7.65 8.54 10.16
CA SER A 9 -8.00 8.25 8.76
C SER A 9 -7.01 7.31 8.05
N ARG A 10 -6.30 6.45 8.79
CA ARG A 10 -5.41 5.43 8.21
C ARG A 10 -6.16 4.10 8.09
N PRO A 11 -5.89 3.30 7.03
CA PRO A 11 -6.53 2.00 6.88
C PRO A 11 -6.17 1.09 8.05
N ALA A 12 -7.17 0.66 8.80
CA ALA A 12 -7.03 -0.21 9.97
C ALA A 12 -7.36 -1.66 9.63
N MET A 13 -8.43 -1.88 8.86
CA MET A 13 -8.89 -3.21 8.47
C MET A 13 -9.44 -3.23 7.05
N VAL A 14 -9.49 -4.42 6.44
CA VAL A 14 -10.16 -4.67 5.17
C VAL A 14 -11.05 -5.91 5.26
N ASN A 15 -12.29 -5.80 4.80
CA ASN A 15 -13.12 -6.95 4.46
C ASN A 15 -12.82 -7.38 3.01
N PHE A 16 -12.31 -8.59 2.87
CA PHE A 16 -12.04 -9.24 1.60
C PHE A 16 -12.70 -10.62 1.57
N ASN A 17 -13.61 -10.83 0.62
CA ASN A 17 -14.38 -12.06 0.46
C ASN A 17 -15.09 -12.55 1.73
N GLY A 18 -15.58 -11.63 2.56
CA GLY A 18 -16.30 -11.96 3.80
C GLY A 18 -15.40 -12.18 5.01
N ALA A 19 -14.07 -12.21 4.84
CA ALA A 19 -13.10 -12.29 5.93
C ALA A 19 -12.52 -10.89 6.26
N ILE A 20 -12.25 -10.66 7.54
CA ILE A 20 -11.63 -9.41 8.03
C ILE A 20 -10.13 -9.64 8.22
N TYR A 21 -9.36 -8.71 7.68
CA TYR A 21 -7.92 -8.64 7.85
C TYR A 21 -7.53 -7.30 8.47
N SER A 22 -6.47 -7.29 9.27
CA SER A 22 -5.96 -6.09 9.94
C SER A 22 -4.63 -5.63 9.33
N TYR A 23 -4.46 -4.33 9.18
CA TYR A 23 -3.21 -3.74 8.70
C TYR A 23 -2.22 -3.53 9.84
N ILE A 24 -0.96 -3.90 9.60
CA ILE A 24 0.17 -3.62 10.49
C ILE A 24 0.89 -2.37 9.98
N HIS A 25 1.04 -1.38 10.86
CA HIS A 25 1.72 -0.13 10.56
C HIS A 25 3.09 -0.05 11.22
N ASN A 26 4.06 0.54 10.53
CA ASN A 26 5.32 0.97 11.15
C ASN A 26 5.13 2.31 11.90
N LEU A 27 6.17 2.75 12.62
CA LEU A 27 6.17 4.01 13.39
C LEU A 27 5.87 5.26 12.54
N GLN A 28 6.04 5.19 11.23
CA GLN A 28 5.84 6.29 10.30
C GLN A 28 4.47 6.22 9.60
N GLY A 29 3.61 5.26 9.99
CA GLY A 29 2.26 5.08 9.43
C GLY A 29 2.21 4.35 8.09
N GLY A 30 3.31 3.69 7.70
CA GLY A 30 3.37 2.84 6.52
C GLY A 30 2.94 1.41 6.80
N ILE A 31 2.23 0.79 5.87
CA ILE A 31 1.74 -0.59 6.02
C ILE A 31 2.87 -1.58 5.75
N VAL A 32 3.26 -2.35 6.76
CA VAL A 32 4.31 -3.39 6.64
C VAL A 32 3.75 -4.80 6.56
N GLY A 33 2.44 -4.96 6.78
CA GLY A 33 1.80 -6.24 6.60
C GLY A 33 0.29 -6.23 6.78
N ILE A 34 -0.30 -7.38 6.54
CA ILE A 34 -1.71 -7.70 6.72
C ILE A 34 -1.77 -9.03 7.48
N ILE A 35 -2.58 -9.07 8.53
CA ILE A 35 -2.84 -10.28 9.32
C ILE A 35 -4.31 -10.68 9.23
N ASP A 36 -4.59 -11.97 9.37
CA ASP A 36 -5.96 -12.47 9.49
C ASP A 36 -6.52 -12.31 10.91
N SER A 37 -7.71 -12.87 11.14
CA SER A 37 -8.40 -12.84 12.43
C SER A 37 -7.70 -13.61 13.54
N ASP A 38 -6.87 -14.60 13.18
CA ASP A 38 -6.11 -15.41 14.14
C ASP A 38 -4.75 -14.77 14.47
N GLY A 39 -4.41 -13.66 13.81
CA GLY A 39 -3.18 -12.92 13.98
C GLY A 39 -2.02 -13.47 13.14
N GLU A 40 -2.29 -14.39 12.22
CA GLU A 40 -1.26 -14.93 11.32
C GLU A 40 -0.98 -13.97 10.16
N LEU A 41 0.28 -13.96 9.72
CA LEU A 41 0.73 -13.07 8.64
C LEU A 41 0.20 -13.55 7.28
N ALA A 42 -0.81 -12.85 6.77
CA ALA A 42 -1.34 -13.08 5.43
C ALA A 42 -0.42 -12.48 4.35
N VAL A 43 -0.02 -11.21 4.54
CA VAL A 43 0.85 -10.48 3.61
C VAL A 43 1.93 -9.73 4.38
N GLY A 44 3.19 -9.91 4.00
CA GLY A 44 4.31 -9.13 4.51
C GLY A 44 4.88 -8.22 3.43
N TYR A 45 5.11 -6.95 3.77
CA TYR A 45 5.76 -5.98 2.89
C TYR A 45 7.14 -5.61 3.44
N LYS A 46 8.16 -5.67 2.59
CA LYS A 46 9.46 -5.07 2.86
C LYS A 46 9.71 -3.92 1.90
N TYR A 47 10.20 -2.83 2.47
CA TYR A 47 10.52 -1.63 1.74
C TYR A 47 12.03 -1.38 1.77
N ASP A 48 12.56 -0.77 0.70
CA ASP A 48 13.89 -0.17 0.78
C ASP A 48 13.87 1.12 1.62
N ALA A 49 15.03 1.76 1.78
CA ALA A 49 15.18 3.00 2.53
C ALA A 49 14.33 4.17 1.98
N TRP A 50 13.72 4.02 0.79
CA TRP A 50 12.93 5.04 0.11
C TRP A 50 11.45 4.66 -0.02
N GLY A 51 10.99 3.60 0.65
CA GLY A 51 9.58 3.20 0.66
C GLY A 51 9.15 2.39 -0.58
N LYS A 52 10.07 1.97 -1.45
CA LYS A 52 9.73 1.09 -2.57
C LYS A 52 9.56 -0.35 -2.05
N PRO A 53 8.44 -1.04 -2.34
CA PRO A 53 8.31 -2.45 -1.99
C PRO A 53 9.36 -3.26 -2.75
N VAL A 54 10.32 -3.81 -2.02
CA VAL A 54 11.35 -4.70 -2.56
C VAL A 54 10.95 -6.16 -2.46
N ASN A 55 9.98 -6.48 -1.60
CA ASN A 55 9.48 -7.83 -1.45
C ASN A 55 8.05 -7.82 -0.90
N VAL A 56 7.19 -8.62 -1.52
CA VAL A 56 5.87 -8.98 -1.00
C VAL A 56 5.91 -10.47 -0.71
N ARG A 57 5.68 -10.85 0.55
CA ARG A 57 5.65 -12.24 0.98
C ARG A 57 4.21 -12.64 1.28
N THR A 58 3.75 -13.70 0.64
CA THR A 58 2.45 -14.33 0.83
C THR A 58 2.65 -15.82 1.01
N LEU A 59 1.80 -16.46 1.81
CA LEU A 59 1.88 -17.91 2.08
C LEU A 59 0.96 -18.74 1.17
N THR A 60 -0.03 -18.11 0.56
CA THR A 60 -1.06 -18.78 -0.26
C THR A 60 -1.46 -17.91 -1.45
N THR A 61 -2.02 -18.52 -2.50
CA THR A 61 -2.55 -17.81 -3.69
C THR A 61 -3.72 -16.89 -3.35
N ALA A 62 -4.50 -17.20 -2.31
CA ALA A 62 -5.54 -16.31 -1.82
C ALA A 62 -4.95 -15.01 -1.27
N TYR A 63 -3.82 -15.11 -0.55
CA TYR A 63 -3.10 -13.96 -0.01
C TYR A 63 -2.35 -13.17 -1.08
N GLU A 64 -1.89 -13.82 -2.15
CA GLU A 64 -1.38 -13.12 -3.35
C GLU A 64 -2.45 -12.23 -3.98
N THR A 65 -3.68 -12.74 -4.10
CA THR A 65 -4.80 -11.95 -4.64
C THR A 65 -5.13 -10.76 -3.74
N LEU A 66 -5.20 -10.98 -2.41
CA LEU A 66 -5.38 -9.90 -1.43
C LEU A 66 -4.26 -8.86 -1.53
N ALA A 67 -3.00 -9.29 -1.65
CA ALA A 67 -1.86 -8.42 -1.79
C ALA A 67 -1.93 -7.58 -3.08
N GLY A 68 -2.28 -8.21 -4.22
CA GLY A 68 -2.41 -7.54 -5.51
C GLY A 68 -3.56 -6.53 -5.56
N MET A 69 -4.70 -6.86 -4.93
CA MET A 69 -5.87 -5.98 -4.91
C MET A 69 -5.80 -4.89 -3.83
N ASN A 70 -4.95 -5.04 -2.81
CA ASN A 70 -4.80 -4.04 -1.76
C ASN A 70 -4.23 -2.73 -2.35
N PRO A 71 -4.94 -1.58 -2.32
CA PRO A 71 -4.46 -0.32 -2.87
C PRO A 71 -3.48 0.40 -1.95
N PHE A 72 -3.39 0.00 -0.67
CA PHE A 72 -2.56 0.70 0.30
C PHE A 72 -1.16 0.08 0.41
N ARG A 73 -0.14 0.93 0.36
CA ARG A 73 1.28 0.62 0.53
C ARG A 73 1.94 1.63 1.46
N ASP A 74 3.23 1.45 1.78
CA ASP A 74 4.02 2.45 2.50
C ASP A 74 3.78 3.85 1.89
N ARG A 75 3.36 4.79 2.73
CA ARG A 75 3.16 6.23 2.43
C ARG A 75 2.21 6.61 1.29
N GLY A 76 1.14 5.85 1.06
CA GLY A 76 0.03 6.33 0.21
C GLY A 76 0.41 6.55 -1.27
N TYR A 77 1.52 5.95 -1.70
CA TYR A 77 1.93 5.96 -3.09
C TYR A 77 0.95 5.11 -3.93
N VAL A 78 0.23 5.72 -4.86
CA VAL A 78 -0.49 4.98 -5.91
C VAL A 78 0.49 4.78 -7.06
N TYR A 79 0.82 3.53 -7.40
CA TYR A 79 1.70 3.23 -8.52
C TYR A 79 0.89 3.25 -9.82
N ASP A 80 1.30 4.09 -10.75
CA ASP A 80 0.79 4.15 -12.11
C ASP A 80 1.68 3.28 -13.00
N GLU A 81 1.17 2.12 -13.41
CA GLU A 81 1.89 1.15 -14.27
C GLU A 81 2.12 1.67 -15.69
N GLU A 82 1.28 2.57 -16.19
CA GLU A 82 1.40 3.13 -17.55
C GLU A 82 2.57 4.12 -17.63
N MET A 83 2.84 4.83 -16.53
CA MET A 83 3.90 5.85 -16.47
C MET A 83 5.14 5.44 -15.67
N GLY A 84 5.10 4.35 -14.89
CA GLY A 84 6.20 3.94 -14.01
C GLY A 84 6.43 4.91 -12.84
N LEU A 85 5.41 5.67 -12.44
CA LEU A 85 5.48 6.73 -11.43
C LEU A 85 4.65 6.38 -10.19
N TYR A 86 5.05 6.94 -9.05
CA TYR A 86 4.27 6.83 -7.82
C TYR A 86 3.60 8.18 -7.51
N TYR A 87 2.30 8.20 -7.28
CA TYR A 87 1.57 9.40 -6.90
C TYR A 87 1.66 9.66 -5.39
N LEU A 88 2.15 10.83 -4.97
CA LEU A 88 2.22 11.23 -3.57
C LEU A 88 1.64 12.64 -3.39
N ASN A 89 0.57 12.78 -2.60
CA ASN A 89 0.05 14.07 -2.10
C ASN A 89 0.15 15.23 -3.12
N GLU A 90 -0.57 15.09 -4.25
CA GLU A 90 -0.61 16.06 -5.35
C GLU A 90 0.69 16.20 -6.17
N ARG A 91 1.64 15.27 -6.10
CA ARG A 91 2.86 15.28 -6.93
C ARG A 91 3.22 13.89 -7.40
N TYR A 92 3.80 13.80 -8.58
CA TYR A 92 4.36 12.54 -9.07
C TYR A 92 5.75 12.32 -8.47
N TYR A 93 6.07 11.09 -8.11
CA TYR A 93 7.39 10.66 -7.65
C TYR A 93 8.01 9.78 -8.73
N MET A 94 9.15 10.23 -9.24
CA MET A 94 9.94 9.52 -10.24
C MET A 94 10.94 8.60 -9.53
N ALA A 95 10.66 7.29 -9.54
CA ALA A 95 11.49 6.30 -8.84
C ALA A 95 12.90 6.17 -9.42
N GLU A 96 13.07 6.35 -10.73
CA GLU A 96 14.37 6.28 -11.41
C GLU A 96 15.34 7.38 -10.96
N THR A 97 14.82 8.58 -10.71
CA THR A 97 15.63 9.76 -10.38
C THR A 97 15.58 10.14 -8.90
N LYS A 98 14.75 9.44 -8.10
CA LYS A 98 14.51 9.70 -6.69
C LYS A 98 14.08 11.15 -6.41
N ARG A 99 13.25 11.72 -7.29
CA ARG A 99 12.77 13.11 -7.19
C ARG A 99 11.25 13.18 -7.21
N LEU A 100 10.71 14.13 -6.43
CA LEU A 100 9.34 14.61 -6.62
C LEU A 100 9.30 15.50 -7.87
N SER A 101 8.43 15.18 -8.82
CA SER A 101 8.10 16.02 -9.97
C SER A 101 6.86 16.88 -9.69
N MET A 102 6.45 17.65 -10.71
CA MET A 102 5.49 18.75 -10.67
C MET A 102 4.13 18.40 -10.01
N PRO A 103 3.36 19.43 -9.57
CA PRO A 103 2.02 19.22 -9.01
C PRO A 103 1.10 18.50 -10.00
N ALA A 104 0.46 17.42 -9.56
CA ALA A 104 -0.39 16.55 -10.36
C ALA A 104 -1.66 17.21 -10.91
N ARG A 105 -1.96 18.46 -10.52
CA ARG A 105 -3.04 19.26 -11.09
C ARG A 105 -2.80 19.69 -12.53
N SER A 106 -1.60 19.54 -13.08
CA SER A 106 -1.27 19.99 -14.43
C SER A 106 -1.60 19.00 -15.55
N PHE A 107 -2.09 17.80 -15.24
CA PHE A 107 -2.34 16.74 -16.24
C PHE A 107 -3.66 15.98 -16.08
N ALA A 108 -4.60 16.44 -15.25
CA ALA A 108 -5.96 15.90 -15.30
C ALA A 108 -6.70 16.47 -16.54
N PRO A 109 -7.34 15.64 -17.40
CA PRO A 109 -8.20 16.10 -18.48
C PRO A 109 -9.47 16.80 -17.98
#